data_AF-A0AA35RD06-F1
#
_entry.id   AF-A0AA35RD06-F1
#
_cell.length_a   1.000
_cell.length_b   1.000
_cell.length_c   1.000
_cell.angle_alpha   90.00
_cell.angle_beta   90.00
_cell.angle_gamma   90.00
#
_symmetry.space_group_name_H-M   'P 1'
#
loop_
_entity.id
_entity.type
_entity.pdbx_description
1 polymer ?
#
loop_
_entity_poly.entity_id
_entity_poly.type
_entity_poly.pdbx_seq_one_letter_code
_entity_poly.pdbx_strand_id
1 'polypeptide(L)'
;MELCLSLYWSELRDVTLSLEVLFRCVHPSPSCLTFNSSNMWTSVDVTGFMREEEVFPEFKLTHRIVYKRPTSHKISPLGSRDVLPSGVQIYQLVLSYMFQLNQTTEVRPEFPLMSDLLYENPYSGQLWMVFNCNKQYKCAGDSYSRQYTTKLDKDDYILRLQVCHSKLSELKKLTDMPLCLHSKLSSSLSLEVTASRYDLMSGPTVTKKTLRPGISTRFYLRSLPEDKLAKCGIDQGHFLSGHFTFSKCDKVKKKVAYELKYIVGPQKSARSPSVSTEKKLYTNDSLKEFKINSMRYGVLTSDELEDEYGDDISFLLAKLRMLSESEMCSYSNAEALAASIYAKVCGYLDMLF
;
A
#
# COMPACT_ATOMS: atom_id res chain seq x y z
N MET A 1 -28.85 21.28 -10.33
CA MET A 1 -28.14 21.05 -11.60
C MET A 1 -28.35 22.29 -12.45
N GLU A 2 -27.28 22.88 -12.95
CA GLU A 2 -27.34 23.92 -13.97
C GLU A 2 -26.80 23.33 -15.27
N LEU A 3 -27.57 23.43 -16.36
CA LEU A 3 -27.14 23.00 -17.69
C LEU A 3 -26.92 24.26 -18.54
N CYS A 4 -25.68 24.71 -18.63
CA CYS A 4 -25.29 25.84 -19.46
C CYS A 4 -24.82 25.33 -20.82
N LEU A 5 -25.41 25.87 -21.89
CA LEU A 5 -25.09 25.56 -23.28
C LEU A 5 -24.62 26.85 -23.95
N SER A 6 -23.50 26.80 -24.66
CA SER A 6 -22.99 27.90 -25.46
C SER A 6 -22.54 27.36 -26.80
N LEU A 7 -22.66 28.18 -27.85
CA LEU A 7 -21.99 27.93 -29.11
C LEU A 7 -20.48 28.01 -28.88
N TYR A 8 -19.75 27.06 -29.45
CA TYR A 8 -18.29 27.11 -29.45
C TYR A 8 -17.84 28.21 -30.41
N TRP A 9 -16.73 28.87 -30.10
CA TRP A 9 -16.34 30.13 -30.77
C TRP A 9 -16.18 30.04 -32.30
N SER A 10 -15.91 28.84 -32.82
CA SER A 10 -15.74 28.62 -34.26
C SER A 10 -17.06 28.43 -35.02
N GLU A 11 -18.18 28.26 -34.32
CA GLU A 11 -19.50 28.12 -34.94
C GLU A 11 -20.13 29.49 -35.13
N LEU A 12 -20.01 30.00 -36.36
CA LEU A 12 -20.50 31.32 -36.78
C LEU A 12 -21.96 31.29 -37.28
N ARG A 13 -22.63 30.14 -37.20
CA ARG A 13 -23.98 29.94 -37.75
C ARG A 13 -25.01 29.85 -36.64
N ASP A 14 -26.23 30.27 -36.94
CA ASP A 14 -27.38 30.05 -36.07
C ASP A 14 -27.71 28.56 -36.01
N VAL A 15 -27.81 28.02 -34.80
CA VAL A 15 -28.10 26.60 -34.55
C VAL A 15 -29.40 26.50 -33.74
N THR A 16 -30.33 25.67 -34.22
CA THR A 16 -31.51 25.27 -33.45
C THR A 16 -31.22 23.93 -32.76
N LEU A 17 -31.28 23.91 -31.43
CA LEU A 17 -31.03 22.71 -30.63
C LEU A 17 -32.35 22.22 -30.00
N SER A 18 -32.66 20.94 -30.19
CA SER A 18 -33.67 20.23 -29.40
C SER A 18 -32.96 19.31 -28.41
N LEU A 19 -33.22 19.50 -27.11
CA LEU A 19 -32.55 18.79 -26.03
C LEU A 19 -33.56 18.13 -25.11
N GLU A 20 -33.36 16.84 -24.83
CA GLU A 20 -34.12 16.09 -23.83
C GLU A 20 -33.16 15.60 -22.73
N VAL A 21 -33.50 15.89 -21.47
CA VAL A 21 -32.73 15.44 -20.31
C VAL A 21 -33.52 14.39 -19.55
N LEU A 22 -32.98 13.17 -19.53
CA LEU A 22 -33.56 12.04 -18.81
C LEU A 22 -32.77 11.78 -17.52
N PHE A 23 -33.46 11.88 -16.39
CA PHE A 23 -32.88 11.53 -15.08
C PHE A 23 -33.08 10.04 -14.79
N ARG A 24 -31.98 9.37 -14.44
CA ARG A 24 -32.00 8.01 -13.90
C ARG A 24 -31.45 8.06 -12.49
N CYS A 25 -32.18 7.51 -11.53
CA CYS A 25 -31.91 7.75 -10.12
C CYS A 25 -32.09 6.47 -9.31
N VAL A 26 -30.94 5.86 -9.02
CA VAL A 26 -30.79 4.79 -8.04
C VAL A 26 -30.09 5.39 -6.83
N HIS A 27 -30.73 5.37 -5.67
CA HIS A 27 -30.18 5.93 -4.45
C HIS A 27 -29.77 4.82 -3.48
N PRO A 28 -28.46 4.52 -3.35
CA PRO A 28 -27.97 3.65 -2.30
C PRO A 28 -27.92 4.37 -0.96
N SER A 29 -28.36 3.68 0.08
CA SER A 29 -28.23 4.07 1.48
C SER A 29 -27.49 2.95 2.23
N PRO A 30 -26.26 3.21 2.72
CA PRO A 30 -25.50 4.46 2.62
C PRO A 30 -24.85 4.66 1.23
N SER A 31 -24.54 5.92 0.88
CA SER A 31 -23.80 6.30 -0.35
C SER A 31 -22.27 6.14 -0.22
N CYS A 32 -21.77 5.95 1.00
CA CYS A 32 -20.42 5.49 1.28
C CYS A 32 -20.53 4.26 2.17
N LEU A 33 -20.10 3.11 1.66
CA LEU A 33 -20.21 1.84 2.37
C LEU A 33 -18.87 1.49 3.03
N THR A 34 -18.89 1.31 4.34
CA THR A 34 -17.75 0.74 5.08
C THR A 34 -18.06 -0.71 5.43
N PHE A 35 -17.18 -1.62 5.02
CA PHE A 35 -17.30 -3.05 5.25
C PHE A 35 -16.13 -3.55 6.09
N ASN A 36 -16.41 -3.98 7.33
CA ASN A 36 -15.45 -4.70 8.14
C ASN A 36 -15.47 -6.20 7.81
N SER A 37 -14.33 -6.76 7.40
CA SER A 37 -14.23 -8.17 7.02
C SER A 37 -14.60 -9.13 8.16
N SER A 38 -14.37 -8.74 9.42
CA SER A 38 -14.71 -9.56 10.59
C SER A 38 -16.21 -9.81 10.75
N ASN A 39 -17.05 -8.93 10.20
CA ASN A 39 -18.50 -9.13 10.23
C ASN A 39 -18.96 -10.21 9.24
N MET A 40 -18.07 -10.67 8.34
CA MET A 40 -18.30 -11.63 7.26
C MET A 40 -19.29 -11.19 6.18
N TRP A 41 -20.19 -10.26 6.48
CA TRP A 41 -21.16 -9.71 5.56
C TRP A 41 -21.50 -8.26 5.90
N THR A 42 -22.04 -7.55 4.90
CA THR A 42 -22.66 -6.24 5.08
C THR A 42 -23.85 -6.12 4.11
N SER A 43 -24.59 -5.02 4.17
CA SER A 43 -25.70 -4.78 3.25
C SER A 43 -25.80 -3.32 2.86
N VAL A 44 -26.37 -3.07 1.68
CA VAL A 44 -26.73 -1.73 1.21
C VAL A 44 -28.15 -1.75 0.68
N ASP A 45 -28.92 -0.75 1.08
CA ASP A 45 -30.28 -0.55 0.61
C ASP A 45 -30.27 0.33 -0.62
N VAL A 46 -31.06 -0.05 -1.61
CA VAL A 46 -31.06 0.64 -2.90
C VAL A 46 -32.50 0.91 -3.28
N THR A 47 -32.83 2.19 -3.37
CA THR A 47 -34.19 2.63 -3.69
C THR A 47 -34.23 3.15 -5.12
N GLY A 48 -35.16 2.63 -5.91
CA GLY A 48 -35.52 3.20 -7.22
C GLY A 48 -36.43 4.40 -7.03
N PHE A 49 -36.20 5.48 -7.79
CA PHE A 49 -36.95 6.73 -7.58
C PHE A 49 -38.19 6.85 -8.48
N MET A 50 -38.04 7.23 -9.75
CA MET A 50 -39.19 7.63 -10.59
C MET A 50 -39.70 6.54 -11.54
N ARG A 51 -38.84 5.60 -11.95
CA ARG A 51 -39.16 4.62 -12.99
C ARG A 51 -38.67 3.25 -12.58
N GLU A 52 -39.25 2.23 -13.20
CA GLU A 52 -38.71 0.89 -13.11
C GLU A 52 -37.34 0.87 -13.78
N GLU A 53 -36.31 0.49 -13.02
CA GLU A 53 -34.92 0.51 -13.47
C GLU A 53 -34.26 -0.84 -13.23
N GLU A 54 -33.53 -1.32 -14.24
CA GLU A 54 -32.69 -2.49 -14.10
C GLU A 54 -31.33 -2.08 -13.53
N VAL A 55 -31.01 -2.60 -12.35
CA VAL A 55 -29.74 -2.38 -11.66
C VAL A 55 -28.82 -3.58 -11.78
N PHE A 56 -27.53 -3.28 -11.88
CA PHE A 56 -26.43 -4.22 -12.03
C PHE A 56 -25.42 -3.93 -10.91
N PRO A 57 -25.62 -4.49 -9.70
CA PRO A 57 -24.78 -4.21 -8.55
C PRO A 57 -23.36 -4.74 -8.77
N GLU A 58 -22.38 -3.84 -8.73
CA GLU A 58 -20.97 -4.15 -8.92
C GLU A 58 -20.15 -3.43 -7.85
N PHE A 59 -19.41 -4.20 -7.04
CA PHE A 59 -18.61 -3.71 -5.91
C PHE A 59 -17.16 -4.11 -6.13
N LYS A 60 -16.28 -3.14 -6.35
CA LYS A 60 -14.87 -3.37 -6.68
C LYS A 60 -13.95 -2.61 -5.75
N LEU A 61 -12.98 -3.33 -5.20
CA LEU A 61 -11.85 -2.80 -4.47
C LEU A 61 -10.65 -2.71 -5.42
N THR A 62 -10.06 -1.53 -5.53
CA THR A 62 -9.06 -1.21 -6.56
C THR A 62 -7.74 -0.75 -5.98
N HIS A 63 -7.73 -0.21 -4.76
CA HIS A 63 -6.52 0.29 -4.12
C HIS A 63 -6.40 -0.30 -2.72
N ARG A 64 -5.15 -0.58 -2.33
CA ARG A 64 -4.72 -0.81 -0.95
C ARG A 64 -4.35 0.53 -0.34
N ILE A 65 -4.79 0.76 0.89
CA ILE A 65 -4.47 1.92 1.69
C ILE A 65 -3.68 1.48 2.91
N VAL A 66 -2.53 2.12 3.13
CA VAL A 66 -1.69 1.90 4.30
C VAL A 66 -1.40 3.25 4.94
N TYR A 67 -1.63 3.35 6.25
CA TYR A 67 -1.24 4.52 7.02
C TYR A 67 0.17 4.32 7.57
N LYS A 68 1.03 5.33 7.38
CA LYS A 68 2.40 5.34 7.91
C LYS A 68 2.60 6.57 8.78
N ARG A 69 3.11 6.35 9.99
CA ARG A 69 3.60 7.43 10.85
C ARG A 69 4.98 7.90 10.36
N PRO A 70 5.35 9.16 10.63
CA PRO A 70 6.67 9.66 10.25
C PRO A 70 7.76 8.91 11.04
N THR A 71 8.84 8.53 10.36
CA THR A 71 10.02 7.91 10.99
C THR A 71 10.88 8.94 11.71
N SER A 72 10.87 10.18 11.22
CA SER A 72 11.55 11.31 11.84
C SER A 72 10.88 12.62 11.44
N HIS A 73 11.06 13.63 12.28
CA HIS A 73 10.62 15.00 12.01
C HIS A 73 11.71 15.98 12.42
N LYS A 74 11.82 17.09 11.69
CA LYS A 74 12.73 18.20 12.03
C LYS A 74 12.02 19.53 11.81
N ILE A 75 12.03 20.37 12.84
CA ILE A 75 11.58 21.77 12.74
C ILE A 75 12.81 22.67 12.68
N SER A 76 12.85 23.59 11.73
CA SER A 76 13.95 24.55 11.58
C SER A 76 13.47 25.86 10.97
N PRO A 77 14.12 27.00 11.26
CA PRO A 77 13.88 28.23 10.52
C PRO A 77 14.26 28.03 9.04
N LEU A 78 13.53 28.70 8.15
CA LEU A 78 13.91 28.81 6.75
C LEU A 78 14.98 29.91 6.55
N GLY A 79 15.38 30.15 5.29
CA GLY A 79 16.48 31.04 4.97
C GLY A 79 16.12 32.53 5.13
N SER A 80 17.07 33.40 4.78
CA SER A 80 16.91 34.86 4.83
C SER A 80 15.82 35.40 3.90
N ARG A 81 15.41 34.62 2.89
CA ARG A 81 14.30 34.95 1.99
C ARG A 81 12.92 34.73 2.62
N ASP A 82 12.85 33.93 3.68
CA ASP A 82 11.61 33.45 4.29
C ASP A 82 11.31 34.23 5.58
N VAL A 83 11.49 35.55 5.51
CA VAL A 83 11.18 36.51 6.57
C VAL A 83 10.13 37.46 6.01
N LEU A 84 8.96 37.53 6.66
CA LEU A 84 7.91 38.45 6.25
C LEU A 84 8.37 39.90 6.43
N PRO A 85 7.83 40.88 5.67
CA PRO A 85 8.21 42.30 5.81
C PRO A 85 8.07 42.86 7.23
N SER A 86 7.23 42.24 8.06
CA SER A 86 7.08 42.56 9.49
C SER A 86 8.21 42.02 10.39
N GLY A 87 9.25 41.39 9.83
CA GLY A 87 10.34 40.75 10.57
C GLY A 87 10.01 39.36 11.12
N VAL A 88 8.85 38.78 10.75
CA VAL A 88 8.43 37.47 11.26
C VAL A 88 9.09 36.36 10.44
N GLN A 89 9.90 35.53 11.10
CA GLN A 89 10.55 34.36 10.51
C GLN A 89 9.53 33.26 10.18
N ILE A 90 9.63 32.66 8.99
CA ILE A 90 8.90 31.45 8.62
C ILE A 90 9.74 30.23 8.98
N TYR A 91 9.10 29.22 9.56
CA TYR A 91 9.69 27.95 9.92
C TYR A 91 9.16 26.83 9.01
N GLN A 92 9.94 25.77 8.87
CA GLN A 92 9.55 24.54 8.21
C GLN A 92 9.54 23.37 9.18
N LEU A 93 8.57 22.47 9.00
CA LEU A 93 8.55 21.11 9.52
C LEU A 93 8.80 20.16 8.36
N VAL A 94 9.83 19.33 8.46
CA VAL A 94 10.10 18.26 7.50
C VAL A 94 9.83 16.91 8.16
N LEU A 95 8.81 16.20 7.66
CA LEU A 95 8.43 14.84 8.06
C LEU A 95 8.99 13.85 7.06
N SER A 96 9.65 12.79 7.54
CA SER A 96 10.14 11.71 6.69
C SER A 96 9.34 10.44 6.93
N TYR A 97 8.92 9.78 5.86
CA TYR A 97 8.16 8.52 5.88
C TYR A 97 8.89 7.49 5.04
N MET A 98 9.12 6.31 5.60
CA MET A 98 9.73 5.19 4.88
C MET A 98 8.66 4.17 4.51
N PHE A 99 8.66 3.72 3.26
CA PHE A 99 7.78 2.66 2.80
C PHE A 99 8.46 1.82 1.72
N GLN A 100 8.10 0.55 1.67
CA GLN A 100 8.62 -0.43 0.74
C GLN A 100 7.53 -0.87 -0.22
N LEU A 101 7.87 -0.98 -1.50
CA LEU A 101 7.00 -1.56 -2.52
C LEU A 101 7.54 -2.93 -2.93
N ASN A 102 6.70 -3.96 -2.83
CA ASN A 102 7.07 -5.34 -3.19
C ASN A 102 6.93 -5.63 -4.69
N GLN A 103 6.23 -4.76 -5.41
CA GLN A 103 5.96 -4.86 -6.84
C GLN A 103 5.77 -3.46 -7.43
N THR A 104 6.00 -3.32 -8.73
CA THR A 104 5.71 -2.08 -9.45
C THR A 104 4.21 -1.76 -9.37
N THR A 105 3.84 -0.56 -8.94
CA THR A 105 2.45 -0.17 -8.69
C THR A 105 2.26 1.35 -8.80
N GLU A 106 1.05 1.78 -9.17
CA GLU A 106 0.64 3.19 -9.09
C GLU A 106 0.40 3.57 -7.63
N VAL A 107 1.11 4.59 -7.17
CA VAL A 107 1.07 5.09 -5.80
C VAL A 107 0.59 6.54 -5.79
N ARG A 108 -0.24 6.85 -4.81
CA ARG A 108 -0.76 8.19 -4.54
C ARG A 108 -0.63 8.50 -3.04
N PRO A 109 0.35 9.31 -2.64
CA PRO A 109 0.45 9.86 -1.30
C PRO A 109 -0.70 10.83 -0.99
N GLU A 110 -1.24 10.75 0.21
CA GLU A 110 -2.29 11.65 0.68
C GLU A 110 -2.08 11.98 2.17
N PHE A 111 -2.35 13.23 2.53
CA PHE A 111 -2.35 13.71 3.91
C PHE A 111 -3.78 14.18 4.21
N PRO A 112 -4.64 13.32 4.79
CA PRO A 112 -6.08 13.59 4.90
C PRO A 112 -6.44 14.91 5.58
N LEU A 113 -5.57 15.44 6.44
CA LEU A 113 -5.79 16.71 7.13
C LEU A 113 -5.68 17.94 6.22
N MET A 114 -4.86 17.89 5.16
CA MET A 114 -4.48 19.07 4.37
C MET A 114 -4.59 18.87 2.86
N SER A 115 -4.67 17.64 2.37
CA SER A 115 -4.64 17.36 0.94
C SER A 115 -5.82 17.92 0.15
N ASP A 116 -6.92 18.32 0.79
CA ASP A 116 -8.06 18.95 0.08
C ASP A 116 -8.05 20.48 0.17
N LEU A 117 -7.07 21.07 0.86
CA LEU A 117 -6.99 22.51 1.14
C LEU A 117 -5.78 23.13 0.42
N LEU A 118 -6.05 24.06 -0.49
CA LEU A 118 -5.01 24.88 -1.13
C LEU A 118 -4.93 26.27 -0.47
N TYR A 119 -5.84 27.19 -0.80
CA TYR A 119 -5.84 28.56 -0.26
C TYR A 119 -6.47 28.67 1.13
N GLU A 120 -7.33 27.71 1.48
CA GLU A 120 -7.98 27.60 2.79
C GLU A 120 -7.06 26.96 3.83
N ASN A 121 -5.90 26.47 3.40
CA ASN A 121 -4.94 25.82 4.29
C ASN A 121 -4.37 26.87 5.26
N PRO A 122 -4.49 26.68 6.60
CA PRO A 122 -3.91 27.61 7.57
C PRO A 122 -2.38 27.61 7.57
N TYR A 123 -1.75 26.59 6.99
CA TYR A 123 -0.30 26.51 6.81
C TYR A 123 0.13 27.26 5.54
N SER A 124 1.27 27.95 5.62
CA SER A 124 1.76 28.84 4.55
C SER A 124 2.31 28.09 3.32
N GLY A 125 2.49 26.78 3.43
CA GLY A 125 2.89 25.93 2.31
C GLY A 125 2.97 24.47 2.71
N GLN A 126 2.69 23.59 1.76
CA GLN A 126 2.91 22.16 1.86
C GLN A 126 3.50 21.64 0.55
N LEU A 127 4.45 20.72 0.64
CA LEU A 127 5.05 20.06 -0.51
C LEU A 127 5.61 18.72 -0.06
N TRP A 128 5.26 17.65 -0.75
CA TRP A 128 5.89 16.36 -0.53
C TRP A 128 6.68 15.91 -1.75
N MET A 129 7.76 15.16 -1.50
CA MET A 129 8.63 14.58 -2.51
C MET A 129 8.96 13.13 -2.16
N VAL A 130 9.03 12.27 -3.17
CA VAL A 130 9.41 10.85 -3.04
C VAL A 130 10.80 10.64 -3.63
N PHE A 131 11.66 9.98 -2.86
CA PHE A 131 13.00 9.57 -3.26
C PHE A 131 13.14 8.06 -3.13
N ASN A 132 13.95 7.43 -3.98
CA ASN A 132 14.31 6.02 -3.82
C ASN A 132 15.52 5.82 -2.89
N CYS A 133 15.94 4.56 -2.68
CA CYS A 133 17.11 4.19 -1.87
C CYS A 133 18.40 4.91 -2.30
N ASN A 134 18.58 5.15 -3.60
CA ASN A 134 19.71 5.90 -4.17
C ASN A 134 19.56 7.42 -4.06
N LYS A 135 18.60 7.92 -3.28
CA LYS A 135 18.27 9.35 -3.10
C LYS A 135 17.87 10.05 -4.41
N GLN A 136 17.50 9.30 -5.44
CA GLN A 136 17.01 9.86 -6.69
C GLN A 136 15.56 10.31 -6.50
N TYR A 137 15.28 11.52 -6.95
CA TYR A 137 13.93 12.06 -7.03
C TYR A 137 13.05 11.23 -7.98
N LYS A 138 11.80 10.97 -7.58
CA LYS A 138 10.82 10.23 -8.39
C LYS A 138 9.59 11.06 -8.71
N CYS A 139 8.99 11.68 -7.71
CA CYS A 139 7.84 12.55 -7.89
C CYS A 139 7.64 13.50 -6.71
N ALA A 140 6.79 14.49 -6.91
CA ALA A 140 6.36 15.44 -5.91
C ALA A 140 4.86 15.70 -6.06
N GLY A 141 4.27 16.26 -5.03
CA GLY A 141 2.92 16.77 -5.08
C GLY A 141 2.61 17.66 -3.89
N ASP A 142 1.40 18.17 -3.90
CA ASP A 142 0.88 19.14 -2.94
C ASP A 142 -0.62 18.83 -2.71
N SER A 143 -1.46 19.85 -2.81
CA SER A 143 -2.89 19.88 -2.59
C SER A 143 -3.61 19.16 -3.74
N TYR A 144 -4.78 18.60 -3.46
CA TYR A 144 -5.54 17.73 -4.35
C TYR A 144 -4.76 16.49 -4.78
N SER A 145 -4.45 15.65 -3.79
CA SER A 145 -3.67 14.40 -3.93
C SER A 145 -4.09 13.51 -5.11
N ARG A 146 -5.38 13.51 -5.51
CA ARG A 146 -5.89 12.78 -6.69
C ARG A 146 -5.21 13.13 -8.00
N GLN A 147 -4.61 14.31 -8.11
CA GLN A 147 -3.87 14.75 -9.29
C GLN A 147 -2.47 14.11 -9.39
N TYR A 148 -1.93 13.61 -8.26
CA TYR A 148 -0.57 13.11 -8.17
C TYR A 148 -0.55 11.58 -8.00
N THR A 149 -0.77 10.86 -9.09
CA THR A 149 -0.58 9.40 -9.14
C THR A 149 0.67 9.09 -9.96
N THR A 150 1.60 8.32 -9.39
CA THR A 150 2.86 7.98 -10.06
C THR A 150 3.10 6.48 -10.00
N LYS A 151 3.54 5.89 -11.11
CA LYS A 151 3.97 4.49 -11.15
C LYS A 151 5.37 4.38 -10.56
N LEU A 152 5.51 3.63 -9.47
CA LEU A 152 6.77 3.36 -8.79
C LEU A 152 7.10 1.87 -8.90
N ASP A 153 8.39 1.56 -8.97
CA ASP A 153 8.87 0.18 -9.09
C ASP A 153 9.03 -0.50 -7.73
N LYS A 154 9.40 -1.78 -7.74
CA LYS A 154 9.78 -2.50 -6.53
C LYS A 154 11.09 -1.91 -5.98
N ASP A 155 10.99 -1.11 -4.93
CA ASP A 155 12.12 -0.48 -4.25
C ASP A 155 11.70 0.00 -2.86
N ASP A 156 12.68 0.45 -2.08
CA ASP A 156 12.48 1.18 -0.83
C ASP A 156 12.47 2.68 -1.10
N TYR A 157 11.47 3.37 -0.56
CA TYR A 157 11.22 4.78 -0.80
C TYR A 157 11.18 5.59 0.50
N ILE A 158 11.60 6.84 0.38
CA ILE A 158 11.48 7.86 1.41
C ILE A 158 10.63 8.99 0.86
N LEU A 159 9.47 9.23 1.47
CA LEU A 159 8.68 10.43 1.23
C LEU A 159 9.05 11.47 2.27
N ARG A 160 9.33 12.69 1.82
CA ARG A 160 9.53 13.86 2.68
C ARG A 160 8.40 14.86 2.45
N LEU A 161 7.68 15.20 3.51
CA LEU A 161 6.70 16.27 3.49
C LEU A 161 7.29 17.49 4.21
N GLN A 162 7.26 18.63 3.54
CA GLN A 162 7.60 19.93 4.09
C GLN A 162 6.30 20.71 4.36
N VAL A 163 6.14 21.25 5.56
CA VAL A 163 5.05 22.17 5.93
C VAL A 163 5.64 23.45 6.48
N CYS A 164 5.20 24.60 5.98
CA CYS A 164 5.73 25.91 6.34
C CYS A 164 4.71 26.72 7.14
N HIS A 165 5.16 27.41 8.19
CA HIS A 165 4.31 28.31 8.97
C HIS A 165 5.14 29.28 9.82
N SER A 166 4.57 30.44 10.15
CA SER A 166 5.22 31.45 11.01
C SER A 166 5.22 31.08 12.49
N LYS A 167 4.18 30.36 12.96
CA LYS A 167 4.07 29.91 14.36
C LYS A 167 4.57 28.48 14.54
N LEU A 168 5.60 28.31 15.38
CA LEU A 168 6.16 27.02 15.78
C LEU A 168 5.14 26.11 16.48
N SER A 169 4.19 26.68 17.23
CA SER A 169 3.15 25.92 17.95
C SER A 169 2.26 25.11 17.00
N GLU A 170 1.95 25.65 15.83
CA GLU A 170 1.11 24.96 14.84
C GLU A 170 1.89 23.82 14.18
N LEU A 171 3.16 24.05 13.81
CA LEU A 171 4.03 23.01 13.26
C LEU A 171 4.21 21.84 14.24
N LYS A 172 4.31 22.11 15.54
CA LYS A 172 4.43 21.05 16.57
C LYS A 172 3.21 20.12 16.61
N LYS A 173 2.02 20.56 16.20
CA LYS A 173 0.81 19.71 16.16
C LYS A 173 0.87 18.67 15.04
N LEU A 174 1.69 18.90 14.01
CA LEU A 174 1.79 18.04 12.84
C LEU A 174 2.95 17.03 12.90
N THR A 175 3.73 17.00 13.97
CA THR A 175 4.95 16.16 14.07
C THR A 175 4.69 14.65 13.94
N ASP A 176 3.47 14.21 14.25
CA ASP A 176 3.02 12.82 14.18
C ASP A 176 1.96 12.61 13.08
N MET A 177 1.83 13.54 12.13
CA MET A 177 0.80 13.45 11.09
C MET A 177 0.98 12.19 10.23
N PRO A 178 -0.05 11.33 10.07
CA PRO A 178 0.07 10.12 9.28
C PRO A 178 0.03 10.42 7.78
N LEU A 179 0.87 9.71 7.02
CA LEU A 179 0.77 9.57 5.57
C LEU A 179 -0.24 8.48 5.25
N CYS A 180 -1.22 8.77 4.40
CA CYS A 180 -2.12 7.81 3.78
C CYS A 180 -1.57 7.43 2.41
N LEU A 181 -1.05 6.20 2.26
CA LEU A 181 -0.48 5.72 1.02
C LEU A 181 -1.51 4.87 0.26
N HIS A 182 -2.00 5.37 -0.87
CA HIS A 182 -2.83 4.60 -1.78
C HIS A 182 -1.94 3.89 -2.78
N SER A 183 -2.07 2.57 -2.88
CA SER A 183 -1.37 1.73 -3.86
C SER A 183 -2.39 0.95 -4.67
N LYS A 184 -2.37 1.09 -5.99
CA LYS A 184 -3.28 0.36 -6.88
C LYS A 184 -3.01 -1.15 -6.81
N LEU A 185 -4.06 -1.96 -6.69
CA LEU A 185 -3.93 -3.41 -6.74
C LEU A 185 -3.60 -3.86 -8.17
N SER A 186 -2.78 -4.91 -8.30
CA SER A 186 -2.47 -5.52 -9.60
C SER A 186 -3.72 -6.11 -10.27
N SER A 187 -4.62 -6.68 -9.47
CA SER A 187 -5.95 -7.11 -9.88
C SER A 187 -7.01 -6.53 -8.94
N SER A 188 -8.10 -6.01 -9.49
CA SER A 188 -9.22 -5.50 -8.69
C SER A 188 -9.97 -6.66 -8.03
N LEU A 189 -10.31 -6.53 -6.75
CA LEU A 189 -11.07 -7.52 -6.01
C LEU A 189 -12.56 -7.17 -6.06
N SER A 190 -13.39 -8.09 -6.55
CA SER A 190 -14.84 -7.88 -6.62
C SER A 190 -15.55 -8.60 -5.47
N LEU A 191 -16.49 -7.91 -4.82
CA LEU A 191 -17.33 -8.51 -3.77
C LEU A 191 -18.54 -9.21 -4.39
N GLU A 192 -18.89 -10.35 -3.82
CA GLU A 192 -20.08 -11.10 -4.23
C GLU A 192 -21.33 -10.51 -3.58
N VAL A 193 -22.36 -10.27 -4.41
CA VAL A 193 -23.64 -9.67 -4.01
C VAL A 193 -24.71 -10.75 -4.01
N THR A 194 -25.55 -10.82 -2.98
CA THR A 194 -26.67 -11.76 -2.88
C THR A 194 -27.99 -11.03 -2.55
N ALA A 195 -29.12 -11.68 -2.85
CA ALA A 195 -30.46 -11.10 -2.64
C ALA A 195 -30.94 -11.22 -1.19
N SER A 196 -30.52 -12.29 -0.49
CA SER A 196 -30.85 -12.51 0.91
C SER A 196 -29.61 -12.81 1.74
N ARG A 197 -29.77 -12.72 3.06
CA ARG A 197 -28.72 -13.11 4.01
C ARG A 197 -28.47 -14.63 4.00
N TYR A 198 -29.49 -15.44 3.73
CA TYR A 198 -29.35 -16.89 3.62
C TYR A 198 -28.47 -17.27 2.42
N ASP A 199 -28.65 -16.56 1.31
CA ASP A 199 -27.87 -16.79 0.08
C ASP A 199 -26.37 -16.51 0.27
N LEU A 200 -25.98 -15.76 1.30
CA LEU A 200 -24.56 -15.57 1.67
C LEU A 200 -23.88 -16.86 2.12
N MET A 201 -24.59 -17.96 2.34
CA MET A 201 -23.96 -19.25 2.67
C MET A 201 -23.78 -20.12 1.43
N SER A 202 -24.81 -20.26 0.60
CA SER A 202 -24.77 -21.15 -0.58
C SER A 202 -25.65 -20.69 -1.75
N GLY A 203 -26.21 -19.49 -1.69
CA GLY A 203 -27.11 -18.99 -2.72
C GLY A 203 -26.40 -18.35 -3.91
N PRO A 204 -27.17 -18.02 -4.96
CA PRO A 204 -26.64 -17.44 -6.18
C PRO A 204 -26.24 -15.97 -5.98
N THR A 205 -25.27 -15.53 -6.77
CA THR A 205 -24.90 -14.11 -6.85
C THR A 205 -25.89 -13.34 -7.72
N VAL A 206 -26.23 -12.13 -7.29
CA VAL A 206 -27.12 -11.22 -8.01
C VAL A 206 -26.30 -10.38 -8.98
N THR A 207 -26.50 -10.60 -10.26
CA THR A 207 -25.88 -9.83 -11.33
C THR A 207 -26.79 -8.73 -11.89
N LYS A 208 -28.11 -8.91 -11.74
CA LYS A 208 -29.15 -8.01 -12.21
C LYS A 208 -30.36 -8.07 -11.29
N LYS A 209 -30.99 -6.93 -11.05
CA LYS A 209 -32.29 -6.84 -10.36
C LYS A 209 -33.10 -5.70 -10.94
N THR A 210 -34.41 -5.86 -11.03
CA THR A 210 -35.31 -4.77 -11.41
C THR A 210 -35.84 -4.11 -10.14
N LEU A 211 -35.66 -2.80 -10.04
CA LEU A 211 -36.18 -1.97 -8.95
C LEU A 211 -37.45 -1.27 -9.41
N ARG A 212 -38.49 -1.35 -8.59
CA ARG A 212 -39.71 -0.58 -8.80
C ARG A 212 -39.60 0.79 -8.11
N PRO A 213 -40.28 1.82 -8.64
CA PRO A 213 -40.34 3.14 -8.01
C PRO A 213 -40.77 3.05 -6.54
N GLY A 214 -40.07 3.76 -5.66
CA GLY A 214 -40.40 3.86 -4.23
C GLY A 214 -40.07 2.62 -3.39
N ILE A 215 -39.67 1.50 -4.00
CA ILE A 215 -39.31 0.28 -3.26
C ILE A 215 -37.81 0.25 -3.00
N SER A 216 -37.44 0.15 -1.72
CA SER A 216 -36.08 -0.12 -1.30
C SER A 216 -35.79 -1.62 -1.35
N THR A 217 -34.76 -2.01 -2.11
CA THR A 217 -34.27 -3.38 -2.17
C THR A 217 -32.91 -3.47 -1.48
N ARG A 218 -32.78 -4.41 -0.55
CA ARG A 218 -31.53 -4.67 0.15
C ARG A 218 -30.65 -5.65 -0.63
N PHE A 219 -29.39 -5.29 -0.82
CA PHE A 219 -28.37 -6.19 -1.34
C PHE A 219 -27.41 -6.56 -0.22
N TYR A 220 -27.04 -7.84 -0.15
CA TYR A 220 -26.11 -8.36 0.83
C TYR A 220 -24.76 -8.64 0.18
N LEU A 221 -23.68 -8.35 0.89
CA LEU A 221 -22.32 -8.48 0.39
C LEU A 221 -21.57 -9.47 1.24
N ARG A 222 -20.88 -10.42 0.59
CA ARG A 222 -20.01 -11.39 1.28
C ARG A 222 -18.60 -10.81 1.43
N SER A 223 -17.99 -11.06 2.59
CA SER A 223 -16.59 -10.73 2.84
C SER A 223 -15.67 -11.51 1.89
N LEU A 224 -14.52 -10.93 1.56
CA LEU A 224 -13.52 -11.65 0.78
C LEU A 224 -12.93 -12.81 1.61
N PRO A 225 -12.72 -13.98 0.99
CA PRO A 225 -11.95 -15.07 1.61
C PRO A 225 -10.52 -14.62 1.97
N GLU A 226 -10.00 -15.08 3.10
CA GLU A 226 -8.65 -14.75 3.58
C GLU A 226 -7.58 -15.12 2.54
N ASP A 227 -7.73 -16.26 1.84
CA ASP A 227 -6.78 -16.70 0.79
C ASP A 227 -6.64 -15.69 -0.36
N LYS A 228 -7.74 -14.99 -0.72
CA LYS A 228 -7.70 -13.97 -1.79
C LYS A 228 -6.97 -12.72 -1.30
N LEU A 229 -7.14 -12.36 -0.02
CA LEU A 229 -6.45 -11.22 0.59
C LEU A 229 -4.95 -11.48 0.72
N ALA A 230 -4.56 -12.66 1.19
CA ALA A 230 -3.17 -13.07 1.34
C ALA A 230 -2.41 -13.06 0.00
N LYS A 231 -3.03 -13.58 -1.08
CA LYS A 231 -2.44 -13.55 -2.44
C LYS A 231 -2.17 -12.14 -2.97
N CYS A 232 -2.91 -11.14 -2.50
CA CYS A 232 -2.73 -9.75 -2.88
C CYS A 232 -1.79 -8.97 -1.93
N GLY A 233 -1.13 -9.62 -0.97
CA GLY A 233 -0.24 -8.97 -0.01
C GLY A 233 -0.98 -7.96 0.87
N ILE A 234 -2.19 -8.33 1.30
CA ILE A 234 -3.06 -7.54 2.15
C ILE A 234 -3.02 -8.13 3.57
N ASP A 235 -2.25 -7.48 4.42
CA ASP A 235 -2.09 -7.85 5.83
C ASP A 235 -3.08 -7.11 6.74
N GLN A 236 -3.05 -7.48 8.03
CA GLN A 236 -3.84 -6.83 9.08
C GLN A 236 -3.50 -5.34 9.20
N GLY A 237 -4.52 -4.52 9.47
CA GLY A 237 -4.36 -3.08 9.59
C GLY A 237 -4.27 -2.34 8.24
N HIS A 238 -4.26 -3.06 7.11
CA HIS A 238 -4.48 -2.45 5.81
C HIS A 238 -5.98 -2.18 5.57
N PHE A 239 -6.25 -1.17 4.76
CA PHE A 239 -7.58 -0.89 4.25
C PHE A 239 -7.58 -1.14 2.74
N LEU A 240 -8.73 -1.46 2.19
CA LEU A 240 -8.94 -1.45 0.74
C LEU A 240 -9.98 -0.39 0.42
N SER A 241 -9.74 0.37 -0.62
CA SER A 241 -10.71 1.31 -1.17
C SER A 241 -11.08 0.94 -2.58
N GLY A 242 -12.31 1.24 -2.93
CA GLY A 242 -12.75 1.25 -4.29
C GLY A 242 -14.13 1.84 -4.38
N HIS A 243 -14.92 1.32 -5.30
CA HIS A 243 -16.21 1.89 -5.62
C HIS A 243 -17.26 0.82 -5.87
N PHE A 244 -18.51 1.22 -5.71
CA PHE A 244 -19.64 0.42 -6.14
C PHE A 244 -20.58 1.22 -7.04
N THR A 245 -21.24 0.51 -7.96
CA THR A 245 -22.16 1.09 -8.93
C THR A 245 -23.29 0.11 -9.21
N PHE A 246 -24.39 0.64 -9.72
CA PHE A 246 -25.61 -0.11 -10.07
C PHE A 246 -25.92 -0.02 -11.56
N SER A 247 -25.09 0.66 -12.34
CA SER A 247 -25.32 0.85 -13.77
C SER A 247 -24.58 -0.17 -14.60
N LYS A 248 -25.21 -0.67 -15.68
CA LYS A 248 -24.54 -1.49 -16.68
C LYS A 248 -23.59 -0.68 -17.58
N CYS A 249 -23.91 0.58 -17.84
CA CYS A 249 -23.23 1.39 -18.86
C CYS A 249 -21.91 1.97 -18.35
N ASP A 250 -20.79 1.67 -19.00
CA ASP A 250 -19.46 2.11 -18.56
C ASP A 250 -19.30 3.63 -18.50
N LYS A 251 -19.98 4.37 -19.39
CA LYS A 251 -20.00 5.85 -19.35
C LYS A 251 -20.62 6.37 -18.05
N VAL A 252 -21.65 5.67 -17.55
CA VAL A 252 -22.32 6.01 -16.29
C VAL A 252 -21.49 5.55 -15.10
N LYS A 253 -20.89 4.35 -15.15
CA LYS A 253 -20.03 3.84 -14.06
C LYS A 253 -18.89 4.78 -13.70
N LYS A 254 -18.30 5.47 -14.69
CA LYS A 254 -17.23 6.46 -14.47
C LYS A 254 -17.68 7.72 -13.72
N LYS A 255 -18.96 8.07 -13.81
CA LYS A 255 -19.53 9.29 -13.21
C LYS A 255 -20.37 9.02 -11.96
N VAL A 256 -21.04 7.88 -11.92
CA VAL A 256 -21.94 7.44 -10.84
C VAL A 256 -21.33 6.21 -10.20
N ALA A 257 -20.38 6.48 -9.31
CA ALA A 257 -19.71 5.49 -8.48
C ALA A 257 -19.71 5.99 -7.03
N TYR A 258 -20.04 5.09 -6.12
CA TYR A 258 -20.15 5.35 -4.69
C TYR A 258 -18.93 4.80 -3.98
N GLU A 259 -18.52 5.39 -2.86
CA GLU A 259 -17.28 5.01 -2.19
C GLU A 259 -17.44 3.71 -1.39
N LEU A 260 -16.51 2.78 -1.56
CA LEU A 260 -16.43 1.55 -0.79
C LEU A 260 -15.12 1.52 -0.02
N LYS A 261 -15.20 1.43 1.31
CA LYS A 261 -14.07 1.20 2.20
C LYS A 261 -14.19 -0.19 2.80
N TYR A 262 -13.13 -0.97 2.75
CA TYR A 262 -13.07 -2.32 3.29
C TYR A 262 -11.96 -2.39 4.35
N ILE A 263 -12.35 -2.66 5.58
CA ILE A 263 -11.45 -2.76 6.74
C ILE A 263 -11.07 -4.23 6.88
N VAL A 264 -9.77 -4.51 6.80
CA VAL A 264 -9.24 -5.86 6.97
C VAL A 264 -9.13 -6.14 8.47
N GLY A 265 -9.94 -7.07 8.94
CA GLY A 265 -9.93 -7.57 10.31
C GLY A 265 -8.69 -8.43 10.61
N PRO A 266 -8.57 -8.92 11.86
CA PRO A 266 -7.48 -9.80 12.25
C PRO A 266 -7.53 -11.08 11.41
N GLN A 267 -6.42 -11.41 10.78
CA GLN A 267 -6.21 -12.69 10.12
C GLN A 267 -5.67 -13.69 11.14
N LYS A 268 -5.90 -14.98 10.93
CA LYS A 268 -5.19 -15.99 11.74
C LYS A 268 -3.70 -15.77 11.53
N SER A 269 -2.97 -15.43 12.58
CA SER A 269 -1.51 -15.50 12.53
C SER A 269 -1.17 -16.90 12.03
N ALA A 270 -0.39 -17.02 10.95
CA ALA A 270 0.40 -18.22 10.79
C ALA A 270 1.08 -18.40 12.15
N ARG A 271 0.76 -19.49 12.87
CA ARG A 271 1.39 -19.77 14.15
C ARG A 271 2.88 -19.54 13.92
N SER A 272 3.45 -18.52 14.56
CA SER A 272 4.85 -18.61 14.94
C SER A 272 4.98 -20.00 15.55
N PRO A 273 5.93 -20.84 15.12
CA PRO A 273 6.07 -22.17 15.70
C PRO A 273 6.06 -21.93 17.20
N SER A 274 5.03 -22.48 17.87
CA SER A 274 4.94 -22.37 19.32
C SER A 274 6.30 -22.81 19.79
N VAL A 275 7.02 -21.93 20.48
CA VAL A 275 8.19 -22.35 21.24
C VAL A 275 7.60 -23.25 22.32
N SER A 276 7.42 -24.53 21.96
CA SER A 276 7.36 -25.58 22.94
C SER A 276 8.66 -25.41 23.70
N THR A 277 8.54 -25.03 24.97
CA THR A 277 9.63 -25.12 25.92
C THR A 277 9.89 -26.61 26.19
N GLU A 278 10.13 -27.39 25.14
CA GLU A 278 10.88 -28.60 25.26
C GLU A 278 12.32 -28.13 25.39
N LYS A 279 12.93 -28.45 26.55
CA LYS A 279 14.38 -28.40 26.70
C LYS A 279 14.96 -29.31 25.62
N LYS A 280 15.21 -28.78 24.43
CA LYS A 280 15.97 -29.48 23.40
C LYS A 280 17.32 -29.73 24.01
N LEU A 281 17.60 -31.00 24.27
CA LEU A 281 18.95 -31.50 24.43
C LEU A 281 19.74 -30.91 23.27
N TYR A 282 20.74 -30.06 23.54
CA TYR A 282 21.54 -29.46 22.48
C TYR A 282 22.18 -30.59 21.68
N THR A 283 21.63 -30.89 20.51
CA THR A 283 22.26 -31.79 19.56
C THR A 283 23.56 -31.12 19.09
N ASN A 284 24.58 -31.93 18.83
CA ASN A 284 25.88 -31.43 18.34
C ASN A 284 25.73 -30.51 17.11
N ASP A 285 24.70 -30.72 16.28
CA ASP A 285 24.38 -29.87 15.12
C ASP A 285 23.97 -28.44 15.50
N SER A 286 23.21 -28.25 16.58
CA SER A 286 22.81 -26.90 17.02
C SER A 286 23.98 -26.12 17.60
N LEU A 287 24.90 -26.81 18.28
CA LEU A 287 26.15 -26.21 18.77
C LEU A 287 27.09 -25.86 17.61
N LYS A 288 27.14 -26.70 16.59
CA LYS A 288 27.88 -26.46 15.34
C LYS A 288 27.34 -25.24 14.59
N GLU A 289 26.03 -25.13 14.37
CA GLU A 289 25.44 -23.94 13.75
C GLU A 289 25.71 -22.67 14.56
N PHE A 290 25.65 -22.75 15.89
CA PHE A 290 25.97 -21.64 16.77
C PHE A 290 27.46 -21.23 16.66
N LYS A 291 28.39 -22.20 16.65
CA LYS A 291 29.83 -21.95 16.47
C LYS A 291 30.13 -21.33 15.10
N ILE A 292 29.55 -21.87 14.02
CA ILE A 292 29.68 -21.34 12.66
C ILE A 292 29.10 -19.92 12.56
N ASN A 293 27.97 -19.65 13.19
CA ASN A 293 27.37 -18.31 13.19
C ASN A 293 28.18 -17.33 14.06
N SER A 294 28.78 -17.79 15.16
CA SER A 294 29.65 -16.99 16.04
C SER A 294 30.95 -16.58 15.34
N MET A 295 31.45 -17.40 14.41
CA MET A 295 32.56 -17.04 13.53
C MET A 295 32.23 -15.79 12.70
N ARG A 296 31.00 -15.67 12.15
CA ARG A 296 30.59 -14.49 11.37
C ARG A 296 30.63 -13.18 12.15
N TYR A 297 30.43 -13.24 13.46
CA TYR A 297 30.49 -12.07 14.35
C TYR A 297 31.89 -11.83 14.93
N GLY A 298 32.90 -12.60 14.49
CA GLY A 298 34.29 -12.45 14.93
C GLY A 298 34.55 -12.92 16.36
N VAL A 299 33.67 -13.75 16.93
CA VAL A 299 33.78 -14.25 18.31
C VAL A 299 34.68 -15.49 18.39
N LEU A 300 34.70 -16.29 17.33
CA LEU A 300 35.55 -17.48 17.19
C LEU A 300 36.37 -17.34 15.90
N THR A 301 37.61 -17.82 15.93
CA THR A 301 38.49 -17.79 14.76
C THR A 301 38.23 -18.98 13.84
N SER A 302 38.56 -18.86 12.55
CA SER A 302 38.45 -19.97 11.60
C SER A 302 39.28 -21.17 12.03
N ASP A 303 40.47 -20.89 12.58
CA ASP A 303 41.48 -21.89 12.90
C ASP A 303 41.03 -22.80 14.06
N GLU A 304 40.31 -22.24 15.05
CA GLU A 304 39.74 -23.00 16.18
C GLU A 304 38.64 -23.99 15.76
N LEU A 305 38.00 -23.74 14.62
CA LEU A 305 36.88 -24.55 14.12
C LEU A 305 37.29 -25.45 12.94
N GLU A 306 38.47 -25.24 12.35
CA GLU A 306 39.04 -26.11 11.32
C GLU A 306 39.38 -27.49 11.86
N ASP A 307 39.90 -27.56 13.08
CA ASP A 307 40.25 -28.82 13.74
C ASP A 307 39.01 -29.67 14.05
N GLU A 308 37.85 -29.05 14.29
CA GLU A 308 36.60 -29.74 14.64
C GLU A 308 35.67 -30.00 13.44
N TYR A 309 35.66 -29.10 12.44
CA TYR A 309 34.67 -29.11 11.35
C TYR A 309 35.28 -28.89 9.96
N GLY A 310 36.57 -29.13 9.76
CA GLY A 310 37.29 -28.84 8.52
C GLY A 310 36.74 -29.53 7.25
N ASP A 311 36.08 -30.67 7.39
CA ASP A 311 35.43 -31.40 6.27
C ASP A 311 33.94 -31.06 6.11
N ASP A 312 33.38 -30.20 6.97
CA ASP A 312 31.97 -29.86 6.93
C ASP A 312 31.65 -28.74 5.92
N ILE A 313 30.66 -28.98 5.06
CA ILE A 313 30.25 -28.06 4.00
C ILE A 313 29.73 -26.73 4.56
N SER A 314 29.00 -26.75 5.69
CA SER A 314 28.43 -25.52 6.26
C SER A 314 29.52 -24.63 6.85
N PHE A 315 30.54 -25.23 7.43
CA PHE A 315 31.75 -24.56 7.92
C PHE A 315 32.56 -23.96 6.76
N LEU A 316 32.86 -24.76 5.72
CA LEU A 316 33.62 -24.31 4.55
C LEU A 316 32.93 -23.16 3.80
N LEU A 317 31.61 -23.21 3.65
CA LEU A 317 30.83 -22.12 3.04
C LEU A 317 30.85 -20.84 3.89
N ALA A 318 30.84 -20.96 5.22
CA ALA A 318 30.96 -19.81 6.11
C ALA A 318 32.36 -19.20 6.07
N LYS A 319 33.42 -20.02 6.08
CA LYS A 319 34.81 -19.59 5.94
C LYS A 319 35.04 -18.87 4.61
N LEU A 320 34.52 -19.40 3.49
CA LEU A 320 34.56 -18.75 2.19
C LEU A 320 33.88 -17.38 2.18
N ARG A 321 32.71 -17.24 2.82
CA ARG A 321 32.03 -15.93 2.92
C ARG A 321 32.86 -14.93 3.71
N MET A 322 33.44 -15.33 4.84
CA MET A 322 34.29 -14.45 5.63
C MET A 322 35.55 -14.01 4.88
N LEU A 323 36.19 -14.94 4.15
CA LEU A 323 37.33 -14.62 3.29
C LEU A 323 36.91 -13.66 2.16
N SER A 324 35.74 -13.87 1.54
CA SER A 324 35.24 -12.95 0.50
C SER A 324 34.91 -11.55 1.03
N GLU A 325 34.46 -11.45 2.29
CA GLU A 325 34.16 -10.17 2.95
C GLU A 325 35.44 -9.44 3.41
N SER A 326 36.49 -10.18 3.78
CA SER A 326 37.79 -9.62 4.17
C SER A 326 38.68 -9.25 2.97
N GLU A 327 38.59 -9.99 1.85
CA GLU A 327 39.41 -9.80 0.64
C GLU A 327 38.91 -8.69 -0.31
N MET A 328 37.77 -8.04 -0.02
CA MET A 328 37.46 -6.72 -0.60
C MET A 328 38.55 -5.67 -0.28
N CYS A 329 39.57 -6.02 0.54
CA CYS A 329 40.74 -5.20 0.85
C CYS A 329 42.10 -5.66 0.26
N SER A 330 42.28 -6.84 -0.36
CA SER A 330 43.58 -7.20 -0.98
C SER A 330 43.55 -8.43 -1.90
N TYR A 331 43.93 -8.24 -3.18
CA TYR A 331 44.04 -9.32 -4.20
C TYR A 331 45.47 -9.87 -4.27
N SER A 332 45.70 -11.14 -3.85
CA SER A 332 46.75 -11.98 -4.47
C SER A 332 46.65 -13.50 -4.19
N ASN A 333 45.92 -13.96 -3.16
CA ASN A 333 45.98 -15.38 -2.74
C ASN A 333 44.68 -16.19 -2.92
N ALA A 334 43.61 -15.57 -3.43
CA ALA A 334 42.27 -16.17 -3.49
C ALA A 334 42.12 -17.30 -4.52
N GLU A 335 42.78 -17.20 -5.69
CA GLU A 335 42.56 -18.16 -6.80
C GLU A 335 43.08 -19.57 -6.47
N ALA A 336 44.24 -19.66 -5.81
CA ALA A 336 44.83 -20.95 -5.44
C ALA A 336 44.02 -21.67 -4.35
N LEU A 337 43.48 -20.92 -3.38
CA LEU A 337 42.71 -21.49 -2.28
C LEU A 337 41.27 -21.83 -2.71
N ALA A 338 40.64 -20.96 -3.52
CA ALA A 338 39.33 -21.23 -4.11
C ALA A 338 39.38 -22.48 -5.01
N ALA A 339 40.42 -22.65 -5.82
CA ALA A 339 40.61 -23.86 -6.63
C ALA A 339 40.77 -25.13 -5.79
N SER A 340 41.50 -25.05 -4.66
CA SER A 340 41.68 -26.17 -3.73
C SER A 340 40.37 -26.60 -3.05
N ILE A 341 39.56 -25.64 -2.61
CA ILE A 341 38.27 -25.91 -1.95
C ILE A 341 37.24 -26.41 -2.98
N TYR A 342 37.20 -25.82 -4.19
CA TYR A 342 36.33 -26.27 -5.26
C TYR A 342 36.63 -27.72 -5.67
N ALA A 343 37.91 -28.10 -5.72
CA ALA A 343 38.32 -29.49 -5.97
C ALA A 343 37.84 -30.46 -4.87
N LYS A 344 37.90 -30.07 -3.59
CA LYS A 344 37.37 -30.89 -2.48
C LYS A 344 35.85 -31.04 -2.53
N VAL A 345 35.13 -29.98 -2.87
CA VAL A 345 33.66 -30.01 -2.99
C VAL A 345 33.22 -30.86 -4.20
N CYS A 346 33.90 -30.75 -5.34
CA CYS A 346 33.67 -31.63 -6.50
C CYS A 346 33.96 -33.11 -6.19
N GLY A 347 35.03 -33.43 -5.46
CA GLY A 347 35.33 -34.80 -5.07
C GLY A 347 34.28 -35.44 -4.15
N TYR A 348 33.60 -34.65 -3.33
CA TYR A 348 32.46 -35.13 -2.52
C TYR A 348 31.20 -35.35 -3.36
N LEU A 349 30.97 -34.55 -4.40
CA LEU A 349 29.85 -34.72 -5.33
C LEU A 349 30.01 -35.98 -6.18
N ASP A 350 31.23 -36.32 -6.61
CA ASP A 350 31.51 -37.55 -7.36
C ASP A 350 31.39 -38.83 -6.50
N MET A 351 31.44 -38.73 -5.17
CA MET A 351 31.15 -39.85 -4.26
C MET A 351 29.66 -40.01 -3.93
N LEU A 352 28.83 -39.01 -4.23
CA LEU A 352 27.40 -38.98 -3.94
C LEU A 352 26.52 -39.32 -5.16
N PHE A 353 27.11 -39.57 -6.33
CA PHE A 353 26.42 -39.95 -7.57
C PHE A 353 26.83 -41.31 -8.11
#